data_AF-A0A2T5UCX2-F1
#
_entry.id   AF-A0A2T5UCX2-F1
#
_cell.length_a   1.000
_cell.length_b   1.000
_cell.length_c   1.000
_cell.angle_alpha   90.00
_cell.angle_beta   90.00
_cell.angle_gamma   90.00
#
_symmetry.space_group_name_H-M   'P 1'
#
loop_
_entity.id
_entity.type
_entity.pdbx_description
1 polymer ?
#
loop_
_entity_poly.entity_id
_entity_poly.type
_entity_poly.pdbx_seq_one_letter_code
_entity_poly.pdbx_strand_id
1 'polypeptide(L)'
;MEIITPEQIQEWLRIDPNTDTATLNMLVSSAIDMVEYKTGRVLRPYSQLNAVTGAIEKITPTVPESLKHAISLFVSAHFDDRAGADDAAMLAVDRLCRPFWMGRL
;
A
#
# COMPACT_ATOMS: atom_id res chain seq x y z
N MET A 1 -2.09 12.58 -5.19
CA MET A 1 -1.76 12.42 -3.76
C MET A 1 -1.22 11.02 -3.60
N GLU A 2 0.02 10.89 -3.19
CA GLU A 2 0.64 9.59 -2.92
C GLU A 2 0.13 9.08 -1.58
N ILE A 3 -0.17 7.77 -1.51
CA ILE A 3 -0.70 7.14 -0.29
C ILE A 3 0.38 7.16 0.81
N ILE A 4 1.61 6.84 0.40
CA ILE A 4 2.84 6.89 1.16
C ILE A 4 3.94 7.35 0.21
N THR A 5 4.75 8.34 0.59
CA THR A 5 5.90 8.81 -0.20
C THR A 5 7.18 8.02 0.15
N PRO A 6 8.20 8.01 -0.73
CA PRO A 6 9.50 7.41 -0.43
C PRO A 6 10.14 7.97 0.84
N GLU A 7 10.01 9.27 1.09
CA GLU A 7 10.57 9.94 2.26
C GLU A 7 9.92 9.44 3.56
N GLN A 8 8.61 9.20 3.54
CA GLN A 8 7.90 8.62 4.67
C GLN A 8 8.38 7.18 4.94
N ILE A 9 8.59 6.38 3.90
CA ILE A 9 9.15 5.03 4.05
C ILE A 9 10.58 5.10 4.61
N GLN A 10 11.41 5.99 4.10
CA GLN A 10 12.78 6.18 4.58
C GLN A 10 12.80 6.56 6.06
N GLU A 11 11.94 7.48 6.47
CA GLU A 11 11.78 7.87 7.86
C GLU A 11 11.30 6.71 8.74
N TRP A 12 10.21 6.04 8.36
CA TRP A 12 9.59 4.97 9.15
C TRP A 12 10.49 3.76 9.31
N LEU A 13 11.21 3.39 8.24
CA LEU A 13 12.07 2.21 8.21
C LEU A 13 13.53 2.53 8.52
N ARG A 14 13.87 3.80 8.77
CA ARG A 14 15.24 4.29 9.00
C ARG A 14 16.22 3.90 7.88
N ILE A 15 15.73 3.93 6.65
CA ILE A 15 16.53 3.68 5.44
C ILE A 15 17.33 4.94 5.11
N ASP A 16 18.55 4.77 4.61
CA ASP A 16 19.41 5.90 4.20
C ASP A 16 18.64 6.81 3.21
N PRO A 17 18.57 8.14 3.43
CA PRO A 17 17.88 9.06 2.53
C PRO A 17 18.43 9.05 1.09
N ASN A 18 19.67 8.60 0.88
CA ASN A 18 20.29 8.46 -0.45
C ASN A 18 19.98 7.11 -1.12
N THR A 19 19.18 6.25 -0.48
CA THR A 19 18.72 5.00 -1.09
C THR A 19 17.93 5.27 -2.36
N ASP A 20 18.11 4.42 -3.36
CA ASP A 20 17.44 4.54 -4.65
C ASP A 20 15.91 4.65 -4.50
N THR A 21 15.39 5.83 -4.82
CA THR A 21 13.96 6.13 -4.73
C THR A 21 13.16 5.39 -5.78
N ALA A 22 13.76 4.97 -6.91
CA ALA A 22 13.07 4.17 -7.91
C ALA A 22 12.73 2.78 -7.38
N THR A 23 13.67 2.13 -6.69
CA THR A 23 13.44 0.86 -6.00
C THR A 23 12.38 1.00 -4.91
N LEU A 24 12.44 2.06 -4.08
CA LEU A 24 11.43 2.29 -3.04
C LEU A 24 10.03 2.52 -3.63
N ASN A 25 9.93 3.31 -4.70
CA ASN A 25 8.66 3.53 -5.41
C ASN A 25 8.08 2.23 -5.98
N MET A 26 8.93 1.39 -6.58
CA MET A 26 8.51 0.08 -7.09
C MET A 26 7.98 -0.83 -5.95
N LEU A 27 8.67 -0.87 -4.81
CA LEU A 27 8.24 -1.67 -3.65
C LEU A 27 6.95 -1.14 -3.03
N VAL A 28 6.81 0.18 -2.89
CA VAL A 28 5.58 0.82 -2.39
C VAL A 28 4.41 0.53 -3.34
N SER A 29 4.61 0.64 -4.65
CA SER A 29 3.56 0.30 -5.62
C SER A 29 3.15 -1.17 -5.51
N SER A 30 4.11 -2.08 -5.39
CA SER A 30 3.85 -3.52 -5.24
C SER A 30 3.11 -3.83 -3.94
N ALA A 31 3.47 -3.15 -2.85
CA ALA A 31 2.80 -3.26 -1.57
C ALA A 31 1.34 -2.77 -1.63
N ILE A 32 1.09 -1.66 -2.33
CA ILE A 32 -0.28 -1.16 -2.56
C ILE A 32 -1.08 -2.20 -3.35
N ASP A 33 -0.56 -2.76 -4.44
CA ASP A 33 -1.25 -3.81 -5.22
C ASP A 33 -1.61 -5.01 -4.36
N MET A 34 -0.68 -5.47 -3.51
CA MET A 34 -0.92 -6.57 -2.60
C MET A 34 -2.01 -6.26 -1.57
N VAL A 35 -2.01 -5.06 -1.00
CA VAL A 35 -3.03 -4.64 -0.02
C VAL A 35 -4.40 -4.45 -0.69
N GLU A 36 -4.45 -3.87 -1.90
CA GLU A 36 -5.68 -3.76 -2.70
C GLU A 36 -6.24 -5.16 -3.00
N TYR A 37 -5.39 -6.12 -3.37
CA TYR A 37 -5.78 -7.52 -3.57
C TYR A 37 -6.34 -8.17 -2.29
N LYS A 38 -5.62 -8.05 -1.17
CA LYS A 38 -6.04 -8.66 0.12
C LYS A 38 -7.32 -8.06 0.68
N THR A 39 -7.56 -6.77 0.45
CA THR A 39 -8.72 -6.06 1.02
C THR A 39 -9.90 -5.98 0.07
N GLY A 40 -9.68 -6.09 -1.25
CA GLY A 40 -10.69 -5.82 -2.28
C GLY A 40 -11.03 -4.33 -2.42
N ARG A 41 -10.22 -3.44 -1.84
CA ARG A 41 -10.42 -1.98 -1.89
C ARG A 41 -9.51 -1.34 -2.92
N VAL A 42 -9.93 -0.20 -3.45
CA VAL A 42 -9.07 0.68 -4.24
C VAL A 42 -8.52 1.75 -3.30
N LEU A 43 -7.20 1.83 -3.20
CA LEU A 43 -6.48 2.80 -2.38
C LEU A 43 -5.96 3.96 -3.24
N ARG A 44 -5.63 3.71 -4.50
CA ARG A 44 -5.14 4.75 -5.41
C ARG A 44 -6.27 5.68 -5.86
N PRO A 45 -5.98 6.97 -6.11
CA PRO A 45 -6.97 7.87 -6.73
C PRO A 45 -7.44 7.33 -8.09
N TYR A 46 -8.74 7.39 -8.33
CA TYR A 46 -9.34 6.93 -9.59
C TYR A 46 -10.43 7.90 -10.05
N SER A 47 -10.73 7.84 -11.34
CA SER A 47 -11.83 8.58 -11.94
C SER A 47 -13.03 7.66 -12.09
N GLN A 48 -14.21 8.13 -11.66
CA GLN A 48 -15.46 7.39 -11.80
C GLN A 48 -16.48 8.25 -12.53
N LEU A 49 -17.23 7.63 -13.45
CA LEU A 49 -18.39 8.27 -14.06
C LEU A 49 -19.54 8.29 -13.04
N ASN A 50 -20.03 9.47 -12.69
CA ASN A 50 -21.25 9.61 -11.92
C ASN A 50 -22.45 9.29 -12.83
N ALA A 51 -23.15 8.20 -12.52
CA ALA A 51 -24.28 7.71 -13.33
C ALA A 51 -25.49 8.66 -13.35
N VAL A 52 -25.59 9.59 -12.39
CA VAL A 52 -26.70 10.54 -12.27
C VAL A 52 -26.38 11.83 -13.02
N THR A 53 -25.16 12.35 -12.90
CA THR A 53 -24.77 13.65 -13.47
C THR A 53 -24.06 13.52 -14.82
N GLY A 54 -23.57 12.33 -15.18
CA GLY A 54 -22.75 12.10 -16.38
C GLY A 54 -21.34 12.70 -16.29
N ALA A 55 -20.95 13.27 -15.15
CA ALA A 55 -19.64 13.87 -14.96
C ALA A 55 -18.59 12.83 -14.54
N ILE A 56 -17.34 13.05 -14.93
CA ILE A 56 -16.20 12.28 -14.42
C ILE A 56 -15.73 12.93 -13.12
N GLU A 57 -15.86 12.20 -12.02
CA GLU A 57 -15.44 12.64 -10.70
C GLU A 57 -14.12 11.96 -10.32
N LYS A 58 -13.18 12.76 -9.79
CA LYS A 58 -11.93 12.23 -9.22
C LYS A 58 -12.16 11.86 -7.77
N ILE A 59 -12.03 10.58 -7.45
CA ILE A 59 -12.16 10.05 -6.10
C ILE A 59 -10.76 9.83 -5.53
N THR A 60 -10.52 10.39 -4.34
CA THR A 60 -9.30 10.15 -3.56
C THR A 60 -9.68 9.35 -2.31
N PRO A 61 -9.40 8.03 -2.28
CA PRO A 61 -9.75 7.20 -1.13
C PRO A 61 -9.02 7.64 0.15
N THR A 62 -9.73 7.64 1.27
CA THR A 62 -9.09 7.76 2.59
C THR A 62 -8.49 6.41 2.97
N VAL A 63 -7.16 6.35 3.14
CA VAL A 63 -6.44 5.13 3.52
C VAL A 63 -6.23 5.08 5.03
N PRO A 64 -6.77 4.06 5.75
CA PRO A 64 -6.53 3.88 7.18
C PRO A 64 -5.06 3.68 7.52
N GLU A 65 -4.64 4.16 8.69
CA GLU A 65 -3.25 4.01 9.18
C GLU A 65 -2.80 2.55 9.29
N SER A 66 -3.71 1.62 9.60
CA SER A 66 -3.41 0.18 9.62
C SER A 66 -3.02 -0.36 8.24
N LEU A 67 -3.61 0.14 7.16
CA LEU A 67 -3.24 -0.25 5.80
C LEU A 67 -1.93 0.42 5.36
N LYS A 68 -1.67 1.65 5.82
CA LYS A 68 -0.36 2.29 5.61
C LYS A 68 0.76 1.51 6.30
N HIS A 69 0.51 1.02 7.51
CA HIS A 69 1.44 0.15 8.23
C HIS A 69 1.63 -1.21 7.53
N ALA A 70 0.58 -1.78 6.95
CA ALA A 70 0.71 -3.00 6.15
C ALA A 70 1.64 -2.79 4.94
N ILE A 71 1.52 -1.63 4.26
CA ILE A 71 2.40 -1.25 3.15
C ILE A 71 3.85 -1.11 3.64
N SER A 72 4.09 -0.41 4.76
CA SER A 72 5.46 -0.21 5.27
C SER A 72 6.13 -1.52 5.70
N LEU A 73 5.39 -2.44 6.33
CA LEU A 73 5.91 -3.77 6.70
C LEU A 73 6.26 -4.60 5.46
N PHE A 74 5.42 -4.54 4.43
CA PHE A 74 5.70 -5.24 3.18
C PHE A 74 6.98 -4.72 2.53
N VAL A 75 7.13 -3.39 2.45
CA VAL A 75 8.32 -2.74 1.90
C VAL A 75 9.56 -3.11 2.71
N SER A 76 9.51 -3.04 4.05
CA SER A 76 10.64 -3.43 4.92
C SER A 76 11.07 -4.87 4.66
N ALA A 77 10.12 -5.81 4.66
CA ALA A 77 10.42 -7.23 4.49
C ALA A 77 11.15 -7.51 3.17
N HIS A 78 10.71 -6.90 2.06
CA HIS A 78 11.31 -7.13 0.74
C HIS A 78 12.54 -6.27 0.46
N PHE A 79 12.71 -5.17 1.20
CA PHE A 79 13.92 -4.37 1.14
C PHE A 79 15.07 -5.05 1.90
N ASP A 80 14.79 -5.56 3.10
CA ASP A 80 15.75 -6.22 3.99
C ASP A 80 16.10 -7.64 3.52
N ASP A 81 15.11 -8.40 3.03
CA ASP A 81 15.30 -9.71 2.42
C ASP A 81 14.61 -9.80 1.05
N ARG A 82 15.43 -9.72 0.00
CA ARG A 82 14.98 -9.74 -1.39
C ARG A 82 14.44 -11.11 -1.84
N ALA A 83 14.75 -12.19 -1.10
CA ALA A 83 14.42 -13.57 -1.49
C ALA A 83 13.45 -14.26 -0.51
N GLY A 84 13.41 -13.83 0.74
CA GLY A 84 12.55 -14.37 1.79
C GLY A 84 11.82 -13.25 2.52
N ALA A 85 10.68 -12.79 2.00
CA ALA A 85 9.78 -12.01 2.83
C ALA A 85 9.43 -12.85 4.07
N ASP A 86 9.89 -12.44 5.26
CA ASP A 86 9.71 -13.18 6.51
C ASP A 86 8.23 -13.55 6.68
N ASP A 87 7.96 -14.84 6.89
CA ASP A 87 6.62 -15.37 7.14
C ASP A 87 5.92 -14.58 8.27
N ALA A 88 6.67 -14.13 9.28
CA ALA A 88 6.12 -13.32 10.37
C ALA A 88 5.65 -11.93 9.91
N ALA A 89 6.40 -11.27 9.02
CA ALA A 89 6.02 -9.98 8.46
C ALA A 89 4.77 -10.08 7.58
N MET A 90 4.71 -11.11 6.72
CA MET A 90 3.53 -11.34 5.87
C MET A 90 2.29 -11.71 6.69
N LEU A 91 2.43 -12.47 7.78
CA LEU A 91 1.33 -12.72 8.73
C LEU A 91 0.84 -11.44 9.41
N ALA A 92 1.72 -10.49 9.71
CA ALA A 92 1.33 -9.19 10.26
C ALA A 92 0.57 -8.35 9.23
N VAL A 93 1.05 -8.31 7.98
CA VAL A 93 0.35 -7.68 6.84
C VAL A 93 -1.06 -8.25 6.70
N ASP A 94 -1.22 -9.58 6.73
CA ASP A 94 -2.52 -10.23 6.66
C ASP A 94 -3.46 -9.81 7.79
N ARG A 95 -2.96 -9.75 9.02
CA ARG A 95 -3.74 -9.31 10.19
C ARG A 95 -4.22 -7.87 10.06
N LEU A 96 -3.38 -6.98 9.52
CA LEU A 96 -3.72 -5.58 9.31
C LEU A 96 -4.75 -5.40 8.18
N CYS A 97 -4.70 -6.22 7.14
CA CYS A 97 -5.65 -6.19 6.04
C CYS A 97 -7.00 -6.83 6.38
N ARG A 98 -7.03 -7.81 7.29
CA ARG A 98 -8.20 -8.64 7.57
C ARG A 98 -9.50 -7.89 7.92
N PRO A 99 -9.49 -6.80 8.71
CA PRO A 99 -10.72 -6.04 9.01
C PRO A 99 -11.35 -5.38 7.79
N PHE A 100 -10.60 -5.24 6.70
CA PHE A 100 -11.02 -4.54 5.49
C PHE A 100 -11.37 -5.49 4.34
N TRP A 101 -11.19 -6.81 4.54
CA TRP A 101 -11.45 -7.82 3.54
C TRP A 101 -12.93 -7.82 3.16
N MET A 102 -13.20 -7.36 1.93
CA MET A 102 -14.47 -7.61 1.27
C MET A 102 -14.37 -9.01 0.66
N GLY A 103 -14.77 -10.03 1.41
CA GLY A 103 -14.85 -11.39 0.87
C GLY A 103 -15.60 -11.36 -0.47
N ARG A 104 -14.95 -11.78 -1.56
CA ARG A 104 -15.67 -12.07 -2.80
C ARG A 104 -16.56 -13.28 -2.50
N LEU A 105 -17.83 -13.02 -2.18
CA LEU A 105 -18.91 -14.00 -2.23
C LEU A 105 -19.21 -14.34 -3.68
#